data_AF-A0A7Y4MQ70-F1
#
_entry.id   AF-A0A7Y4MQ70-F1
#
_cell.length_a   1.000
_cell.length_b   1.000
_cell.length_c   1.000
_cell.angle_alpha   90.00
_cell.angle_beta   90.00
_cell.angle_gamma   90.00
#
_symmetry.space_group_name_H-M   'P 1'
#
loop_
_entity.id
_entity.type
_entity.pdbx_description
1 polymer ?
#
loop_
_entity_poly.entity_id
_entity_poly.type
_entity_poly.pdbx_seq_one_letter_code
_entity_poly.pdbx_strand_id
1 'polypeptide(L)'
;MRPSNVRAVHAALSGWLVGLLAVGPAAAQTPVSSRLVPRALSAATAEAPADAASVTVVAIALDAAARGDAARLAREAELAVTRSGRLKLVRLSDALDADGQRERQVRDAEAAEAMKAGQRAYDELDTEKALEHFDKAVRGYEGADLSQRFTELSRARVMKAASQVANGENTAAQLEIRTALALNPEARFSPNFFPPEEMTFVEKERKAVLTGPKSSLRVSTEPVPAQVFVDGQFRGISPVDVADLTAADHYVTVVAPGYALTQRREREGEVSLSLAPVAAQKGLQTFTEQAARKPESPERDAALRELGTLAGVSQVLALLVRGGAGTAPLEVTGLRLDVSDGHNQAYALGTVPRGDGLVDGSQALLAQLVSADAPRQGGKPVTHFAGGVSNTRRTVGYVLMATGVALLAGGVYFGMEASAKSDDFKRAAQNSSRAQDLKSTGKSYALVADVGILLGLASAGAGGYLAFANGGGSKSTSRASRPAPSPVPAAAPQDTPPAPKEAPAAEKEPLPMPPPAQTAPASKQKEPSTSNKRAQEDEARQREEELRKRREEVERQRKELEERRKQEEAAAQREQEERRQEERRRQEEKKKRPALDDDDLRNY
;
A
#
# COMPACT_ATOMS: atom_id res chain seq x y z
N MET A 1 13.52 -76.87 16.83
CA MET A 1 12.46 -76.25 16.01
C MET A 1 12.90 -74.84 15.62
N ARG A 2 13.04 -74.61 14.30
CA ARG A 2 13.29 -73.36 13.54
C ARG A 2 14.65 -72.63 13.79
N PRO A 3 15.38 -72.25 12.72
CA PRO A 3 16.86 -72.35 12.66
C PRO A 3 17.55 -71.00 12.94
N SER A 4 18.57 -70.90 13.80
CA SER A 4 19.97 -71.37 13.76
C SER A 4 20.98 -70.35 13.18
N ASN A 5 21.57 -69.56 14.07
CA ASN A 5 23.00 -69.54 14.41
C ASN A 5 24.12 -69.41 13.34
N VAL A 6 25.07 -68.51 13.68
CA VAL A 6 26.54 -68.46 13.40
C VAL A 6 27.04 -67.90 12.04
N ARG A 7 27.89 -66.84 12.07
CA ARG A 7 29.36 -66.90 11.83
C ARG A 7 30.02 -65.53 11.62
N ALA A 8 31.22 -65.45 12.22
CA ALA A 8 32.24 -64.42 12.10
C ALA A 8 33.07 -64.56 10.81
N VAL A 9 34.03 -63.63 10.64
CA VAL A 9 35.38 -63.76 10.02
C VAL A 9 35.64 -62.83 8.81
N HIS A 10 36.64 -61.94 9.03
CA HIS A 10 37.74 -61.43 8.17
C HIS A 10 37.49 -61.17 6.67
N ALA A 11 37.69 -59.95 6.17
CA ALA A 11 38.96 -59.24 5.88
C ALA A 11 39.74 -59.77 4.66
N ALA A 12 39.93 -58.90 3.67
CA ALA A 12 41.01 -58.89 2.65
C ALA A 12 40.69 -57.81 1.58
N LEU A 13 41.59 -57.03 0.98
CA LEU A 13 43.05 -56.87 1.05
C LEU A 13 43.42 -55.72 0.07
N SER A 14 44.23 -54.74 0.55
CA SER A 14 45.48 -54.17 -0.04
C SER A 14 45.61 -53.80 -1.54
N GLY A 15 46.43 -52.83 -1.97
CA GLY A 15 47.58 -52.15 -1.36
C GLY A 15 48.06 -50.95 -2.21
N TRP A 16 48.82 -50.01 -1.61
CA TRP A 16 50.28 -49.75 -1.81
C TRP A 16 50.58 -48.92 -3.09
N LEU A 17 51.40 -47.85 -3.17
CA LEU A 17 52.55 -47.27 -2.44
C LEU A 17 52.62 -45.75 -2.78
N VAL A 18 52.86 -44.83 -1.84
CA VAL A 18 54.15 -44.21 -1.42
C VAL A 18 54.91 -43.39 -2.47
N GLY A 19 55.09 -42.10 -2.12
CA GLY A 19 56.16 -41.21 -2.60
C GLY A 19 56.28 -39.99 -1.67
N LEU A 20 57.15 -40.08 -0.66
CA LEU A 20 57.48 -39.01 0.31
C LEU A 20 58.65 -38.14 -0.18
N LEU A 21 58.60 -36.88 0.28
CA LEU A 21 59.70 -35.97 0.69
C LEU A 21 60.62 -35.30 -0.34
N ALA A 22 60.51 -33.97 -0.37
CA ALA A 22 61.67 -33.08 -0.17
C ALA A 22 61.28 -31.87 0.70
N VAL A 23 62.20 -31.50 1.58
CA VAL A 23 62.09 -30.63 2.76
C VAL A 23 62.54 -29.19 2.46
N GLY A 24 61.98 -28.20 3.15
CA GLY A 24 62.57 -26.86 3.29
C GLY A 24 61.65 -25.84 4.02
N PRO A 25 62.04 -25.24 5.16
CA PRO A 25 61.13 -24.59 6.12
C PRO A 25 61.22 -23.04 6.12
N ALA A 26 60.22 -22.34 6.68
CA ALA A 26 60.37 -21.28 7.69
C ALA A 26 59.10 -20.45 7.89
N ALA A 27 58.64 -20.45 9.14
CA ALA A 27 58.09 -19.32 9.91
C ALA A 27 56.99 -18.43 9.31
N ALA A 28 55.76 -18.61 9.78
CA ALA A 28 55.07 -17.57 10.58
C ALA A 28 53.82 -18.17 11.25
N GLN A 29 53.78 -18.07 12.57
CA GLN A 29 52.65 -18.36 13.42
C GLN A 29 51.61 -17.23 13.28
N THR A 30 50.32 -17.55 13.12
CA THR A 30 49.25 -17.25 14.11
C THR A 30 47.86 -17.51 13.53
N PRO A 31 46.87 -17.86 14.39
CA PRO A 31 45.57 -18.38 13.97
C PRO A 31 44.52 -17.28 13.91
N VAL A 32 43.65 -17.30 12.90
CA VAL A 32 42.35 -16.60 13.01
C VAL A 32 41.25 -17.49 12.46
N SER A 33 40.66 -18.24 13.38
CA SER A 33 39.27 -18.65 13.26
C SER A 33 38.41 -17.40 13.27
N SER A 34 37.86 -17.02 12.12
CA SER A 34 36.65 -16.20 12.08
C SER A 34 35.71 -16.82 11.05
N ARG A 35 34.91 -17.78 11.55
CA ARG A 35 33.60 -18.08 10.99
C ARG A 35 32.85 -16.74 10.94
N LEU A 36 32.73 -16.17 9.76
CA LEU A 36 31.70 -15.17 9.45
C LEU A 36 30.37 -15.92 9.50
N VAL A 37 29.84 -16.11 10.70
CA VAL A 37 28.41 -16.37 10.88
C VAL A 37 27.74 -15.04 10.50
N PRO A 38 26.86 -14.99 9.49
CA PRO A 38 26.05 -13.80 9.28
C PRO A 38 25.27 -13.59 10.56
N ARG A 39 25.59 -12.50 11.26
CA ARG A 39 24.80 -12.00 12.38
C ARG A 39 23.41 -11.77 11.79
N ALA A 40 22.47 -12.64 12.13
CA ALA A 40 21.07 -12.40 11.88
C ALA A 40 20.76 -11.03 12.49
N LEU A 41 20.61 -10.02 11.63
CA LEU A 41 20.04 -8.75 12.02
C LEU A 41 18.65 -9.09 12.54
N SER A 42 18.47 -8.96 13.85
CA SER A 42 17.14 -8.91 14.44
C SER A 42 16.37 -7.85 13.65
N ALA A 43 15.28 -8.25 13.00
CA ALA A 43 14.35 -7.37 12.33
C ALA A 43 13.52 -6.59 13.36
N ALA A 44 14.19 -5.97 14.34
CA ALA A 44 13.66 -4.80 15.00
C ALA A 44 13.67 -3.69 13.95
N THR A 45 12.50 -3.13 13.65
CA THR A 45 12.34 -1.93 12.83
C THR A 45 13.32 -0.87 13.31
N ALA A 46 14.45 -0.72 12.61
CA ALA A 46 15.42 0.32 12.90
C ALA A 46 14.74 1.65 12.59
N GLU A 47 14.42 2.41 13.63
CA GLU A 47 13.89 3.76 13.49
C GLU A 47 14.93 4.61 12.75
N ALA A 48 14.48 5.39 11.76
CA ALA A 48 15.40 6.15 10.92
C ALA A 48 16.19 7.16 11.77
N PRO A 49 17.47 7.43 11.43
CA PRO A 49 18.28 8.44 12.12
C PRO A 49 17.54 9.79 12.23
N ALA A 50 17.78 10.54 13.30
CA ALA A 50 17.11 11.83 13.54
C ALA A 50 17.37 12.87 12.44
N ASP A 51 18.50 12.75 11.75
CA ASP A 51 18.97 13.57 10.62
C ASP A 51 18.61 12.97 9.25
N ALA A 52 17.87 11.85 9.21
CA ALA A 52 17.44 11.23 7.96
C ALA A 52 16.51 12.15 7.16
N ALA A 53 16.68 12.13 5.83
CA ALA A 53 15.82 12.87 4.92
C ALA A 53 14.35 12.44 5.09
N SER A 54 13.45 13.42 5.22
CA SER A 54 12.01 13.18 5.22
C SER A 54 11.52 12.91 3.81
N VAL A 55 10.75 11.84 3.64
CA VAL A 55 10.21 11.41 2.35
C VAL A 55 8.72 11.18 2.45
N THR A 56 7.96 11.64 1.46
CA THR A 56 6.57 11.23 1.26
C THR A 56 6.45 10.34 0.03
N VAL A 57 5.43 9.49 0.02
CA VAL A 57 5.14 8.58 -1.09
C VAL A 57 3.88 9.06 -1.80
N VAL A 58 3.94 9.14 -3.14
CA VAL A 58 2.78 9.43 -3.98
C VAL A 58 2.72 8.46 -5.15
N ALA A 59 1.59 7.78 -5.33
CA ALA A 59 1.34 6.99 -6.53
C ALA A 59 0.29 7.70 -7.39
N ILE A 60 0.66 8.00 -8.62
CA ILE A 60 -0.14 8.77 -9.59
C ILE A 60 -0.56 7.82 -10.69
N ALA A 61 -1.85 7.49 -10.73
CA ALA A 61 -2.41 6.71 -11.80
C ALA A 61 -2.49 7.56 -13.08
N LEU A 62 -1.87 7.07 -14.16
CA LEU A 62 -1.87 7.72 -15.48
C LEU A 62 -3.16 7.45 -16.27
N ASP A 63 -3.96 6.50 -15.81
CA ASP A 63 -5.27 6.17 -16.36
C ASP A 63 -6.24 5.72 -15.25
N ALA A 64 -7.53 5.71 -15.57
CA ALA A 64 -8.58 5.37 -14.61
C ALA A 64 -8.49 3.92 -14.09
N ALA A 65 -7.99 2.98 -14.90
CA ALA A 65 -7.94 1.57 -14.58
C ALA A 65 -6.80 1.23 -13.60
N ALA A 66 -5.83 2.13 -13.42
CA ALA A 66 -4.73 1.97 -12.48
C ALA A 66 -4.96 2.60 -11.10
N ARG A 67 -6.09 3.27 -10.83
CA ARG A 67 -6.29 4.04 -9.57
C ARG A 67 -6.20 3.18 -8.30
N GLY A 68 -6.90 2.05 -8.26
CA GLY A 68 -6.87 1.13 -7.11
C GLY A 68 -5.48 0.50 -6.93
N ASP A 69 -4.88 0.07 -8.03
CA ASP A 69 -3.54 -0.51 -8.06
C ASP A 69 -2.45 0.49 -7.61
N ALA A 70 -2.56 1.76 -8.02
CA ALA A 70 -1.68 2.84 -7.60
C ALA A 70 -1.77 3.10 -6.10
N ALA A 71 -2.98 3.15 -5.54
CA ALA A 71 -3.17 3.31 -4.09
C ALA A 71 -2.55 2.14 -3.30
N ARG A 72 -2.66 0.91 -3.81
CA ARG A 72 -2.01 -0.26 -3.20
C ARG A 72 -0.48 -0.21 -3.33
N LEU A 73 0.05 0.20 -4.49
CA LEU A 73 1.49 0.41 -4.69
C LEU A 73 2.06 1.50 -3.79
N ALA A 74 1.31 2.57 -3.53
CA ALA A 74 1.71 3.61 -2.57
C ALA A 74 1.95 3.00 -1.18
N ARG A 75 1.03 2.13 -0.72
CA ARG A 75 1.17 1.43 0.56
C ARG A 75 2.42 0.54 0.59
N GLU A 76 2.68 -0.23 -0.46
CA GLU A 76 3.88 -1.07 -0.53
C GLU A 76 5.17 -0.24 -0.53
N ALA A 77 5.15 0.92 -1.19
CA ALA A 77 6.26 1.87 -1.17
C ALA A 77 6.48 2.49 0.21
N GLU A 78 5.42 2.87 0.93
CA GLU A 78 5.52 3.32 2.34
C GLU A 78 6.15 2.24 3.24
N LEU A 79 5.73 0.98 3.07
CA LEU A 79 6.30 -0.15 3.80
C LEU A 79 7.77 -0.39 3.41
N ALA A 80 8.14 -0.22 2.14
CA ALA A 80 9.53 -0.32 1.68
C ALA A 80 10.42 0.78 2.28
N VAL A 81 9.93 2.02 2.33
CA VAL A 81 10.62 3.14 2.99
C VAL A 81 10.81 2.84 4.47
N THR A 82 9.75 2.43 5.17
CA THR A 82 9.79 2.13 6.61
C THR A 82 10.75 0.97 6.91
N ARG A 83 10.67 -0.13 6.15
CA ARG A 83 11.56 -1.28 6.32
C ARG A 83 13.04 -0.96 6.09
N SER A 84 13.34 0.03 5.26
CA SER A 84 14.73 0.43 5.01
C SER A 84 15.41 1.04 6.23
N GLY A 85 14.66 1.71 7.12
CA GLY A 85 15.21 2.49 8.24
C GLY A 85 16.12 3.65 7.82
N ARG A 86 16.19 3.99 6.52
CA ARG A 86 17.13 5.01 5.99
C ARG A 86 16.51 6.39 5.83
N LEU A 87 15.19 6.43 5.65
CA LEU A 87 14.43 7.63 5.32
C LEU A 87 13.30 7.77 6.33
N LYS A 88 12.99 9.01 6.70
CA LYS A 88 11.88 9.30 7.61
C LYS A 88 10.60 9.43 6.78
N LEU A 89 9.76 8.39 6.81
CA LEU A 89 8.47 8.42 6.12
C LEU A 89 7.54 9.46 6.76
N VAL A 90 6.98 10.33 5.94
CA VAL A 90 5.84 11.18 6.27
C VAL A 90 4.67 10.75 5.40
N ARG A 91 3.63 10.13 6.00
CA ARG A 91 2.44 9.70 5.25
C ARG A 91 1.78 10.91 4.61
N LEU A 92 1.49 10.81 3.31
CA LEU A 92 0.94 11.93 2.56
C LEU A 92 -0.43 12.37 3.12
N SER A 93 -1.24 11.44 3.61
CA SER A 93 -2.52 11.75 4.26
C SER A 93 -2.35 12.62 5.51
N ASP A 94 -1.34 12.36 6.34
CA ASP A 94 -1.08 13.13 7.55
C ASP A 94 -0.54 14.53 7.21
N ALA A 95 0.40 14.60 6.26
CA ALA A 95 0.99 15.86 5.84
C ALA A 95 -0.05 16.84 5.27
N LEU A 96 -1.05 16.33 4.55
CA LEU A 96 -2.11 17.14 3.95
C LEU A 96 -3.25 17.49 4.92
N ASP A 97 -3.42 16.71 5.99
CA ASP A 97 -4.39 16.92 7.08
C ASP A 97 -3.67 17.33 8.38
N ALA A 98 -2.84 18.37 8.33
CA ALA A 98 -1.99 18.74 9.47
C ALA A 98 -2.77 19.10 10.74
N ASP A 99 -3.96 19.72 10.61
CA ASP A 99 -4.84 20.03 11.74
C ASP A 99 -5.43 18.75 12.35
N GLY A 100 -6.06 17.90 11.53
CA GLY A 100 -6.63 16.64 11.99
C GLY A 100 -5.56 15.69 12.54
N GLN A 101 -4.36 15.68 11.95
CA GLN A 101 -3.21 14.95 12.48
C GLN A 101 -2.84 15.44 13.88
N ARG A 102 -2.72 16.76 14.09
CA ARG A 102 -2.39 17.32 15.41
C ARG A 102 -3.44 16.93 16.45
N GLU A 103 -4.73 17.03 16.12
CA GLU A 103 -5.81 16.63 17.01
C GLU A 103 -5.73 15.15 17.39
N ARG A 104 -5.53 14.26 16.41
CA ARG A 104 -5.34 12.83 16.65
C ARG A 104 -4.09 12.54 17.49
N GLN A 105 -2.99 13.28 17.29
CA GLN A 105 -1.76 13.15 18.08
C GLN A 105 -1.95 13.62 19.53
N VAL A 106 -2.74 14.68 19.77
CA VAL A 106 -3.10 15.10 21.12
C VAL A 106 -3.89 13.99 21.81
N ARG A 107 -4.89 13.40 21.14
CA ARG A 107 -5.66 12.27 21.70
C ARG A 107 -4.80 11.04 22.00
N ASP A 108 -3.88 10.71 21.08
CA ASP A 108 -2.89 9.65 21.28
C ASP A 108 -2.00 9.91 22.51
N ALA A 109 -1.47 11.13 22.64
CA ALA A 109 -0.64 11.50 23.79
C ALA A 109 -1.42 11.48 25.11
N GLU A 110 -2.65 12.00 25.14
CA GLU A 110 -3.54 11.94 26.30
C GLU A 110 -3.87 10.50 26.69
N ALA A 111 -4.12 9.63 25.70
CA ALA A 111 -4.37 8.21 25.91
C ALA A 111 -3.15 7.49 26.46
N ALA A 112 -1.95 7.79 25.94
CA ALA A 112 -0.70 7.21 26.40
C ALA A 112 -0.36 7.64 27.83
N GLU A 113 -0.59 8.91 28.19
CA GLU A 113 -0.42 9.38 29.57
C GLU A 113 -1.45 8.76 30.51
N ALA A 114 -2.71 8.63 30.08
CA ALA A 114 -3.74 7.92 30.84
C ALA A 114 -3.37 6.44 31.04
N MET A 115 -2.80 5.79 30.01
CA MET A 115 -2.31 4.41 30.12
C MET A 115 -1.20 4.26 31.16
N LYS A 116 -0.23 5.19 31.19
CA LYS A 116 0.84 5.21 32.20
C LYS A 116 0.29 5.48 33.61
N ALA A 117 -0.63 6.43 33.74
CA ALA A 117 -1.27 6.75 35.01
C ALA A 117 -2.08 5.57 35.56
N GLY A 118 -2.84 4.89 34.69
CA GLY A 118 -3.59 3.69 35.05
C GLY A 118 -2.68 2.55 35.49
N GLN A 119 -1.55 2.34 34.81
CA GLN A 119 -0.56 1.35 35.25
C GLN A 119 0.00 1.67 36.63
N ARG A 120 0.38 2.93 36.90
CA ARG A 120 0.89 3.34 38.22
C ARG A 120 -0.15 3.13 39.31
N ALA A 121 -1.39 3.57 39.09
CA ALA A 121 -2.48 3.38 40.04
C ALA A 121 -2.73 1.89 40.33
N TYR A 122 -2.69 1.05 39.29
CA TYR A 122 -2.81 -0.40 39.44
C TYR A 122 -1.66 -1.00 40.27
N ASP A 123 -0.42 -0.59 40.00
CA ASP A 123 0.77 -1.05 40.73
C ASP A 123 0.74 -0.60 42.21
N GLU A 124 0.10 0.54 42.51
CA GLU A 124 -0.16 1.08 43.86
C GLU A 124 -1.40 0.44 44.53
N LEU A 125 -2.05 -0.52 43.87
CA LEU A 125 -3.29 -1.18 44.31
C LEU A 125 -4.52 -0.26 44.39
N ASP A 126 -4.46 0.92 43.77
CA ASP A 126 -5.60 1.82 43.60
C ASP A 126 -6.35 1.47 42.31
N THR A 127 -7.10 0.38 42.37
CA THR A 127 -7.71 -0.29 41.21
C THR A 127 -8.92 0.48 40.64
N GLU A 128 -9.61 1.27 41.46
CA GLU A 128 -10.67 2.19 41.01
C GLU A 128 -10.09 3.33 40.16
N LYS A 129 -9.02 3.99 40.62
CA LYS A 129 -8.36 5.01 39.78
C LYS A 129 -7.69 4.40 38.55
N ALA A 130 -7.14 3.19 38.66
CA ALA A 130 -6.61 2.48 37.52
C ALA A 130 -7.68 2.28 36.44
N LEU A 131 -8.88 1.85 36.85
CA LEU A 131 -10.03 1.67 35.96
C LEU A 131 -10.43 2.99 35.27
N GLU A 132 -10.52 4.10 36.01
CA GLU A 132 -10.82 5.42 35.43
C GLU A 132 -9.79 5.82 34.37
N HIS A 133 -8.50 5.63 34.67
CA HIS A 133 -7.42 5.95 33.75
C HIS A 133 -7.39 5.05 32.51
N PHE A 134 -7.63 3.74 32.66
CA PHE A 134 -7.70 2.84 31.50
C PHE A 134 -8.94 3.11 30.64
N ASP A 135 -10.09 3.45 31.23
CA ASP A 135 -11.27 3.87 30.45
C ASP A 135 -10.98 5.16 29.67
N LYS A 136 -10.30 6.14 30.30
CA LYS A 136 -9.83 7.34 29.62
C LYS A 136 -8.86 7.00 28.48
N ALA A 137 -7.95 6.05 28.67
CA ALA A 137 -7.02 5.60 27.64
C ALA A 137 -7.77 4.96 26.46
N VAL A 138 -8.77 4.10 26.71
CA VAL A 138 -9.62 3.51 25.66
C VAL A 138 -10.28 4.58 24.81
N ARG A 139 -10.97 5.55 25.43
CA ARG A 139 -11.64 6.65 24.70
C ARG A 139 -10.65 7.53 23.94
N GLY A 140 -9.47 7.76 24.51
CA GLY A 140 -8.41 8.53 23.87
C GLY A 140 -7.89 7.85 22.61
N TYR A 141 -7.60 6.55 22.66
CA TYR A 141 -7.17 5.79 21.48
C TYR A 141 -8.28 5.63 20.43
N GLU A 142 -9.55 5.53 20.83
CA GLU A 142 -10.68 5.55 19.89
C GLU A 142 -10.79 6.85 19.10
N GLY A 143 -10.38 7.98 19.70
CA GLY A 143 -10.28 9.28 19.04
C GLY A 143 -8.95 9.53 18.33
N ALA A 144 -8.01 8.58 18.39
CA ALA A 144 -6.75 8.62 17.66
C ALA A 144 -6.84 7.85 16.34
N ASP A 145 -5.74 7.79 15.59
CA ASP A 145 -5.68 7.00 14.35
C ASP A 145 -5.59 5.50 14.66
N LEU A 146 -6.72 4.79 14.59
CA LEU A 146 -6.77 3.33 14.83
C LEU A 146 -6.09 2.51 13.73
N SER A 147 -5.74 3.08 12.57
CA SER A 147 -4.86 2.38 11.61
C SER A 147 -3.44 2.17 12.17
N GLN A 148 -3.07 2.94 13.20
CA GLN A 148 -1.76 2.85 13.89
C GLN A 148 -1.89 2.43 15.35
N ARG A 149 -2.94 2.88 16.06
CA ARG A 149 -3.08 2.77 17.53
C ARG A 149 -4.02 1.67 18.03
N PHE A 150 -4.45 0.78 17.15
CA PHE A 150 -5.35 -0.30 17.55
C PHE A 150 -4.72 -1.28 18.55
N THR A 151 -3.41 -1.53 18.45
CA THR A 151 -2.70 -2.42 19.40
C THR A 151 -2.75 -1.84 20.81
N GLU A 152 -2.53 -0.53 20.93
CA GLU A 152 -2.60 0.22 22.18
C GLU A 152 -4.02 0.30 22.72
N LEU A 153 -5.03 0.48 21.86
CA LEU A 153 -6.45 0.35 22.23
C LEU A 153 -6.75 -1.04 22.81
N SER A 154 -6.32 -2.10 22.13
CA SER A 154 -6.52 -3.49 22.57
C SER A 154 -5.87 -3.72 23.93
N ARG A 155 -4.64 -3.22 24.13
CA ARG A 155 -3.96 -3.29 25.42
C ARG A 155 -4.68 -2.50 26.52
N ALA A 156 -5.16 -1.30 26.23
CA ALA A 156 -5.92 -0.49 27.18
C ALA A 156 -7.21 -1.21 27.63
N ARG A 157 -7.91 -1.86 26.71
CA ARG A 157 -9.09 -2.69 27.02
C ARG A 157 -8.76 -3.90 27.92
N VAL A 158 -7.64 -4.59 27.65
CA VAL A 158 -7.18 -5.69 28.53
C VAL A 158 -6.86 -5.18 29.92
N MET A 159 -6.18 -4.03 30.06
CA MET A 159 -5.87 -3.47 31.38
C MET A 159 -7.09 -2.91 32.11
N LYS A 160 -8.08 -2.40 31.37
CA LYS A 160 -9.40 -2.07 31.91
C LYS A 160 -10.07 -3.31 32.50
N ALA A 161 -10.08 -4.43 31.77
CA ALA A 161 -10.60 -5.69 32.28
C ALA A 161 -9.85 -6.18 33.53
N ALA A 162 -8.51 -6.08 33.55
CA ALA A 162 -7.70 -6.43 34.72
C ALA A 162 -8.06 -5.61 35.96
N SER A 163 -8.36 -4.32 35.79
CA SER A 163 -8.78 -3.43 36.89
C SER A 163 -10.16 -3.79 37.40
N GLN A 164 -11.09 -4.15 36.49
CA GLN A 164 -12.41 -4.65 36.87
C GLN A 164 -12.33 -5.96 37.65
N VAL A 165 -11.47 -6.90 37.25
CA VAL A 165 -11.23 -8.13 38.02
C VAL A 165 -10.71 -7.80 39.42
N ALA A 166 -9.75 -6.88 39.53
CA ALA A 166 -9.19 -6.49 40.82
C ALA A 166 -10.22 -5.79 41.73
N ASN A 167 -11.20 -5.07 41.16
CA ASN A 167 -12.34 -4.50 41.87
C ASN A 167 -13.42 -5.52 42.26
N GLY A 168 -13.32 -6.78 41.81
CA GLY A 168 -14.37 -7.79 41.98
C GLY A 168 -15.57 -7.61 41.04
N GLU A 169 -15.45 -6.76 40.01
CA GLU A 169 -16.46 -6.51 38.99
C GLU A 169 -16.44 -7.59 37.89
N ASN A 170 -16.53 -8.87 38.28
CA ASN A 170 -16.31 -10.02 37.39
C ASN A 170 -17.19 -9.99 36.14
N THR A 171 -18.47 -9.60 36.26
CA THR A 171 -19.39 -9.52 35.12
C THR A 171 -18.95 -8.45 34.11
N ALA A 172 -18.46 -7.31 34.59
CA ALA A 172 -17.96 -6.24 33.74
C ALA A 172 -16.63 -6.62 33.09
N ALA A 173 -15.73 -7.24 33.86
CA ALA A 173 -14.47 -7.77 33.35
C ALA A 173 -14.69 -8.80 32.23
N GLN A 174 -15.60 -9.75 32.43
CA GLN A 174 -15.90 -10.78 31.42
C GLN A 174 -16.48 -10.18 30.13
N LEU A 175 -17.29 -9.11 30.23
CA LEU A 175 -17.79 -8.38 29.06
C LEU A 175 -16.65 -7.68 28.30
N GLU A 176 -15.73 -7.04 29.02
CA GLU A 176 -14.57 -6.37 28.41
C GLU A 176 -13.60 -7.40 27.79
N ILE A 177 -13.37 -8.55 28.44
CA ILE A 177 -12.59 -9.69 27.90
C ILE A 177 -13.19 -10.18 26.58
N ARG A 178 -14.50 -10.42 26.52
CA ARG A 178 -15.19 -10.85 25.30
C ARG A 178 -15.04 -9.83 24.18
N THR A 179 -15.19 -8.55 24.50
CA THR A 179 -15.06 -7.45 23.54
C THR A 179 -13.63 -7.38 23.00
N ALA A 180 -12.62 -7.46 23.87
CA ALA A 180 -11.21 -7.45 23.48
C ALA A 180 -10.85 -8.64 22.60
N LEU A 181 -11.32 -9.86 22.93
CA LEU A 181 -11.05 -11.07 22.15
C LEU A 181 -11.80 -11.10 20.81
N ALA A 182 -13.00 -10.52 20.74
CA ALA A 182 -13.73 -10.46 19.47
C ALA A 182 -13.05 -9.50 18.48
N LEU A 183 -12.56 -8.35 18.95
CA LEU A 183 -11.84 -7.40 18.11
C LEU A 183 -10.39 -7.84 17.82
N ASN A 184 -9.74 -8.48 18.80
CA ASN A 184 -8.37 -8.98 18.69
C ASN A 184 -8.26 -10.39 19.31
N PRO A 185 -8.46 -11.45 18.52
CA PRO A 185 -8.32 -12.83 18.99
C PRO A 185 -6.91 -13.18 19.50
N GLU A 186 -5.90 -12.37 19.21
CA GLU A 186 -4.51 -12.53 19.66
C GLU A 186 -4.18 -11.69 20.91
N ALA A 187 -5.17 -11.00 21.50
CA ALA A 187 -4.99 -10.22 22.71
C ALA A 187 -4.38 -11.09 23.84
N ARG A 188 -3.34 -10.54 24.48
CA ARG A 188 -2.56 -11.25 25.52
C ARG A 188 -3.11 -10.89 26.90
N PHE A 189 -3.48 -11.93 27.65
CA PHE A 189 -3.92 -11.84 29.05
C PHE A 189 -2.85 -12.50 29.91
N SER A 190 -2.43 -11.84 31.00
CA SER A 190 -1.37 -12.31 31.87
C SER A 190 -1.92 -12.93 33.15
N PRO A 191 -1.45 -14.11 33.60
CA PRO A 191 -1.80 -14.67 34.90
C PRO A 191 -1.48 -13.75 36.09
N ASN A 192 -0.62 -12.75 35.91
CA ASN A 192 -0.32 -11.77 36.95
C ASN A 192 -1.48 -10.81 37.22
N PHE A 193 -2.35 -10.59 36.24
CA PHE A 193 -3.48 -9.67 36.32
C PHE A 193 -4.83 -10.39 36.37
N PHE A 194 -4.85 -11.65 35.91
CA PHE A 194 -6.06 -12.44 35.79
C PHE A 194 -5.89 -13.74 36.59
N PRO A 195 -6.74 -13.97 37.63
CA PRO A 195 -6.75 -15.21 38.38
C PRO A 195 -6.99 -16.44 37.48
N PRO A 196 -6.68 -17.66 37.95
CA PRO A 196 -6.87 -18.88 37.16
C PRO A 196 -8.27 -19.03 36.58
N GLU A 197 -9.32 -18.66 37.33
CA GLU A 197 -10.71 -18.70 36.86
C GLU A 197 -10.93 -17.81 35.63
N GLU A 198 -10.47 -16.56 35.67
CA GLU A 198 -10.56 -15.64 34.53
C GLU A 198 -9.68 -16.08 33.36
N MET A 199 -8.51 -16.66 33.62
CA MET A 199 -7.69 -17.25 32.56
C MET A 199 -8.39 -18.43 31.87
N THR A 200 -9.11 -19.28 32.61
CA THR A 200 -9.92 -20.33 31.99
C THR A 200 -11.07 -19.76 31.16
N PHE A 201 -11.67 -18.65 31.60
CA PHE A 201 -12.68 -17.93 30.85
C PHE A 201 -12.11 -17.33 29.56
N VAL A 202 -10.97 -16.63 29.62
CA VAL A 202 -10.25 -16.08 28.45
C VAL A 202 -10.00 -17.15 27.40
N GLU A 203 -9.44 -18.30 27.78
CA GLU A 203 -9.13 -19.36 26.81
C GLU A 203 -10.39 -20.02 26.23
N LYS A 204 -11.44 -20.17 27.04
CA LYS A 204 -12.76 -20.62 26.57
C LYS A 204 -13.34 -19.66 25.54
N GLU A 205 -13.36 -18.36 25.84
CA GLU A 205 -13.90 -17.32 24.95
C GLU A 205 -13.03 -17.16 23.70
N ARG A 206 -11.71 -17.21 23.81
CA ARG A 206 -10.79 -17.20 22.66
C ARG A 206 -11.09 -18.35 21.71
N LYS A 207 -11.25 -19.56 22.25
CA LYS A 207 -11.64 -20.73 21.45
C LYS A 207 -13.01 -20.51 20.79
N ALA A 208 -13.99 -19.99 21.53
CA ALA A 208 -15.33 -19.72 21.02
C ALA A 208 -15.31 -18.70 19.87
N VAL A 209 -14.52 -17.62 19.97
CA VAL A 209 -14.35 -16.62 18.90
C VAL A 209 -13.67 -17.21 17.67
N LEU A 210 -12.64 -18.04 17.87
CA LEU A 210 -11.91 -18.66 16.78
C LEU A 210 -12.78 -19.68 16.01
N THR A 211 -13.59 -20.47 16.71
CA THR A 211 -14.48 -21.49 16.11
C THR A 211 -15.89 -20.98 15.79
N GLY A 212 -16.22 -19.77 16.21
CA GLY A 212 -17.55 -19.18 16.08
C GLY A 212 -17.89 -18.79 14.64
N PRO A 213 -19.15 -18.37 14.41
CA PRO A 213 -19.57 -17.88 13.10
C PRO A 213 -18.72 -16.69 12.69
N LYS A 214 -18.35 -16.67 11.40
CA LYS A 214 -17.62 -15.56 10.79
C LYS A 214 -18.59 -14.64 10.05
N SER A 215 -18.30 -13.34 10.09
CA SER A 215 -19.00 -12.34 9.31
C SER A 215 -18.11 -11.83 8.18
N SER A 216 -18.73 -11.14 7.23
CA SER A 216 -18.06 -10.44 6.14
C SER A 216 -18.56 -9.00 6.06
N LEU A 217 -17.65 -8.09 5.73
CA LEU A 217 -17.94 -6.67 5.54
C LEU A 217 -17.41 -6.21 4.18
N ARG A 218 -18.29 -5.63 3.36
CA ARG A 218 -17.93 -4.96 2.12
C ARG A 218 -17.80 -3.47 2.38
N VAL A 219 -16.59 -2.94 2.24
CA VAL A 219 -16.28 -1.53 2.52
C VAL A 219 -16.07 -0.79 1.21
N SER A 220 -16.86 0.24 0.97
CA SER A 220 -16.73 1.17 -0.16
C SER A 220 -16.51 2.60 0.33
N THR A 221 -15.88 3.44 -0.50
CA THR A 221 -15.65 4.85 -0.17
C THR A 221 -15.93 5.76 -1.34
N GLU A 222 -16.37 6.97 -1.04
CA GLU A 222 -16.62 8.03 -2.01
C GLU A 222 -15.97 9.34 -1.52
N PRO A 223 -15.38 10.17 -2.41
CA PRO A 223 -15.38 10.06 -3.87
C PRO A 223 -14.18 9.30 -4.45
N VAL A 224 -13.20 8.92 -3.64
CA VAL A 224 -11.97 8.24 -4.08
C VAL A 224 -11.81 6.88 -3.38
N PRO A 225 -11.09 5.93 -4.01
CA PRO A 225 -10.59 4.75 -3.33
C PRO A 225 -9.69 5.13 -2.15
N ALA A 226 -9.78 4.37 -1.06
CA ALA A 226 -9.06 4.61 0.19
C ALA A 226 -8.45 3.32 0.72
N GLN A 227 -7.39 3.45 1.52
CA GLN A 227 -6.86 2.35 2.31
C GLN A 227 -7.86 2.01 3.41
N VAL A 228 -8.24 0.74 3.50
CA VAL A 228 -9.19 0.23 4.49
C VAL A 228 -8.44 -0.58 5.53
N PHE A 229 -8.62 -0.19 6.79
CA PHE A 229 -8.12 -0.92 7.95
C PHE A 229 -9.33 -1.39 8.77
N VAL A 230 -9.32 -2.65 9.17
CA VAL A 230 -10.30 -3.22 10.10
C VAL A 230 -9.52 -3.69 11.32
N ASP A 231 -9.83 -3.10 12.48
CA ASP A 231 -9.14 -3.38 13.74
C ASP A 231 -7.62 -3.17 13.63
N GLY A 232 -7.22 -2.06 13.01
CA GLY A 232 -5.83 -1.70 12.75
C GLY A 232 -5.11 -2.56 11.69
N GLN A 233 -5.72 -3.64 11.21
CA GLN A 233 -5.14 -4.46 10.15
C GLN A 233 -5.56 -3.92 8.78
N PHE A 234 -4.58 -3.70 7.90
CA PHE A 234 -4.84 -3.32 6.51
C PHE A 234 -5.55 -4.47 5.77
N ARG A 235 -6.72 -4.19 5.19
CA ARG A 235 -7.53 -5.18 4.46
C ARG A 235 -7.53 -4.96 2.94
N GLY A 236 -7.14 -3.78 2.47
CA GLY A 236 -7.04 -3.50 1.03
C GLY A 236 -7.40 -2.06 0.68
N ILE A 237 -7.65 -1.82 -0.61
CA ILE A 237 -8.15 -0.55 -1.14
C ILE A 237 -9.63 -0.70 -1.48
N SER A 238 -10.47 0.24 -1.06
CA SER A 238 -11.91 0.21 -1.35
C SER A 238 -12.22 0.31 -2.87
N PRO A 239 -13.29 -0.34 -3.35
CA PRO A 239 -14.14 -1.30 -2.65
C PRO A 239 -13.41 -2.60 -2.30
N VAL A 240 -13.58 -3.10 -1.08
CA VAL A 240 -12.94 -4.34 -0.61
C VAL A 240 -13.91 -5.19 0.19
N ASP A 241 -13.89 -6.50 -0.06
CA ASP A 241 -14.62 -7.49 0.71
C ASP A 241 -13.69 -8.05 1.80
N VAL A 242 -14.05 -7.83 3.06
CA VAL A 242 -13.30 -8.31 4.23
C VAL A 242 -14.05 -9.51 4.81
N ALA A 243 -13.43 -10.68 4.75
CA ALA A 243 -13.98 -11.92 5.29
C ALA A 243 -13.32 -12.30 6.63
N ASP A 244 -13.80 -13.39 7.22
CA ASP A 244 -13.27 -14.01 8.44
C ASP A 244 -13.26 -13.09 9.67
N LEU A 245 -14.20 -12.13 9.70
CA LEU A 245 -14.43 -11.27 10.86
C LEU A 245 -15.23 -12.02 11.93
N THR A 246 -15.11 -11.59 13.18
CA THR A 246 -15.90 -12.15 14.27
C THR A 246 -17.29 -11.50 14.30
N ALA A 247 -18.24 -12.05 15.04
CA ALA A 247 -19.57 -11.45 15.18
C ALA A 247 -19.59 -10.22 16.14
N ALA A 248 -18.71 -9.23 15.93
CA ALA A 248 -18.56 -8.03 16.74
C ALA A 248 -18.57 -6.75 15.91
N ASP A 249 -18.78 -5.60 16.59
CA ASP A 249 -18.72 -4.29 15.93
C ASP A 249 -17.26 -3.85 15.78
N HIS A 250 -16.69 -4.13 14.61
CA HIS A 250 -15.31 -3.92 14.24
C HIS A 250 -15.02 -2.45 13.91
N TYR A 251 -13.81 -1.98 14.21
CA TYR A 251 -13.39 -0.62 13.88
C TYR A 251 -12.89 -0.55 12.44
N VAL A 252 -13.65 0.13 11.58
CA VAL A 252 -13.28 0.41 10.20
C VAL A 252 -12.67 1.79 10.13
N THR A 253 -11.38 1.86 9.76
CA THR A 253 -10.65 3.12 9.53
C THR A 253 -10.32 3.23 8.05
N VAL A 254 -10.70 4.35 7.43
CA VAL A 254 -10.39 4.61 6.02
C VAL A 254 -9.49 5.83 5.87
N VAL A 255 -8.46 5.70 5.04
CA VAL A 255 -7.41 6.72 4.86
C VAL A 255 -7.17 6.95 3.37
N ALA A 256 -7.29 8.20 2.93
CA ALA A 256 -6.96 8.61 1.56
C ALA A 256 -6.24 9.97 1.58
N PRO A 257 -5.14 10.14 0.80
CA PRO A 257 -4.48 11.44 0.68
C PRO A 257 -5.42 12.55 0.20
N GLY A 258 -5.40 13.70 0.88
CA GLY A 258 -6.28 14.83 0.58
C GLY A 258 -7.67 14.73 1.21
N TYR A 259 -7.93 13.74 2.06
CA TYR A 259 -9.19 13.61 2.78
C TYR A 259 -8.94 13.40 4.28
N ALA A 260 -9.89 13.85 5.09
CA ALA A 260 -9.87 13.64 6.53
C ALA A 260 -10.00 12.14 6.81
N LEU A 261 -9.28 11.67 7.84
CA LEU A 261 -9.37 10.30 8.30
C LEU A 261 -10.78 10.03 8.86
N THR A 262 -11.42 8.95 8.40
CA THR A 262 -12.77 8.58 8.83
C THR A 262 -12.75 7.22 9.52
N GLN A 263 -13.42 7.12 10.66
CA GLN A 263 -13.53 5.91 11.47
C GLN A 263 -14.98 5.62 11.84
N ARG A 264 -15.40 4.36 11.73
CA ARG A 264 -16.74 3.89 12.11
C ARG A 264 -16.67 2.49 12.71
N ARG A 265 -17.68 2.14 13.52
CA ARG A 265 -17.88 0.76 13.99
C ARG A 265 -18.93 0.09 13.13
N GLU A 266 -18.60 -1.07 12.58
CA GLU A 266 -19.48 -1.82 11.68
C GLU A 266 -19.36 -3.32 11.97
N ARG A 267 -20.47 -4.05 11.86
CA ARG A 267 -20.53 -5.47 12.25
C ARG A 267 -20.38 -6.41 11.07
N GLU A 268 -21.22 -6.22 10.06
CA GLU A 268 -21.33 -7.05 8.88
C GLU A 268 -22.13 -6.32 7.78
N GLY A 269 -22.08 -6.83 6.55
CA GLY A 269 -22.86 -6.31 5.44
C GLY A 269 -22.08 -5.35 4.54
N GLU A 270 -22.76 -4.40 3.92
CA GLU A 270 -22.15 -3.41 3.03
C GLU A 270 -22.19 -2.03 3.67
N VAL A 271 -21.03 -1.36 3.72
CA VAL A 271 -20.87 -0.01 4.23
C VAL A 271 -20.23 0.88 3.17
N SER A 272 -20.79 2.07 3.00
CA SER A 272 -20.20 3.15 2.19
C SER A 272 -19.84 4.33 3.07
N LEU A 273 -18.56 4.74 3.04
CA LEU A 273 -18.04 5.87 3.80
C LEU A 273 -17.76 7.05 2.88
N SER A 274 -18.37 8.20 3.18
CA SER A 274 -18.07 9.46 2.49
C SER A 274 -16.86 10.15 3.14
N LEU A 275 -15.88 10.53 2.31
CA LEU A 275 -14.64 11.16 2.74
C LEU A 275 -14.74 12.68 2.60
N ALA A 276 -14.47 13.40 3.69
CA ALA A 276 -14.45 14.87 3.69
C ALA A 276 -13.10 15.37 3.15
N PRO A 277 -13.07 16.23 2.11
CA PRO A 277 -11.82 16.77 1.59
C PRO A 277 -11.18 17.74 2.59
N VAL A 278 -9.86 17.72 2.71
CA VAL A 278 -9.10 18.69 3.52
C VAL A 278 -8.70 19.91 2.69
N ALA A 279 -8.25 20.99 3.34
CA ALA A 279 -7.87 22.23 2.67
C ALA A 279 -6.81 22.03 1.55
N ALA A 280 -5.86 21.12 1.77
CA ALA A 280 -4.79 20.82 0.82
C ALA A 280 -5.21 19.91 -0.35
N GLN A 281 -6.44 19.38 -0.38
CA GLN A 281 -6.92 18.44 -1.39
C GLN A 281 -6.80 18.97 -2.81
N LYS A 282 -7.19 20.23 -3.03
CA LYS A 282 -7.14 20.86 -4.35
C LYS A 282 -5.70 21.03 -4.86
N GLY A 283 -4.77 21.32 -3.95
CA GLY A 283 -3.34 21.41 -4.26
C GLY A 283 -2.80 20.05 -4.69
N LEU A 284 -3.06 19.00 -3.91
CA LEU A 284 -2.71 17.62 -4.27
C LEU A 284 -3.25 17.23 -5.66
N GLN A 285 -4.54 17.47 -5.91
CA GLN A 285 -5.16 17.17 -7.19
C GLN A 285 -4.45 17.91 -8.34
N THR A 286 -4.21 19.20 -8.18
CA THR A 286 -3.54 20.01 -9.20
C THR A 286 -2.16 19.46 -9.56
N PHE A 287 -1.32 19.17 -8.57
CA PHE A 287 0.05 18.71 -8.82
C PHE A 287 0.10 17.27 -9.36
N THR A 288 -0.77 16.39 -8.87
CA THR A 288 -0.85 15.02 -9.42
C THR A 288 -1.34 15.01 -10.86
N GLU A 289 -2.33 15.83 -11.23
CA GLU A 289 -2.81 15.98 -12.60
C GLU A 289 -1.73 16.57 -13.53
N GLN A 290 -0.98 17.57 -13.08
CA GLN A 290 0.13 18.15 -13.83
C GLN A 290 1.23 17.10 -14.11
N ALA A 291 1.61 16.34 -13.08
CA ALA A 291 2.58 15.26 -13.22
C ALA A 291 2.08 14.14 -14.15
N ALA A 292 0.78 13.80 -14.09
CA ALA A 292 0.18 12.77 -14.94
C ALA A 292 0.07 13.19 -16.42
N ARG A 293 -0.14 14.49 -16.70
CA ARG A 293 -0.36 15.00 -18.06
C ARG A 293 0.86 14.83 -18.97
N LYS A 294 2.06 15.09 -18.45
CA LYS A 294 3.32 14.93 -19.16
C LYS A 294 4.35 14.20 -18.29
N PRO A 295 4.20 12.87 -18.13
CA PRO A 295 4.97 12.08 -17.18
C PRO A 295 6.47 11.99 -17.51
N GLU A 296 6.88 12.37 -18.72
CA GLU A 296 8.28 12.40 -19.16
C GLU A 296 8.73 13.82 -19.49
N SER A 297 8.42 14.79 -18.63
CA SER A 297 8.76 16.19 -18.86
C SER A 297 9.24 16.92 -17.60
N PRO A 298 9.89 18.09 -17.73
CA PRO A 298 10.22 18.94 -16.59
C PRO A 298 9.00 19.36 -15.74
N GLU A 299 7.81 19.42 -16.36
CA GLU A 299 6.57 19.79 -15.66
C GLU A 299 6.22 18.77 -14.55
N ARG A 300 6.56 17.49 -14.76
CA ARG A 300 6.41 16.45 -13.73
C ARG A 300 7.26 16.78 -12.50
N ASP A 301 8.55 17.01 -12.70
CA ASP A 301 9.48 17.23 -11.59
C ASP A 301 9.14 18.53 -10.85
N ALA A 302 8.71 19.58 -11.58
CA ALA A 302 8.19 20.81 -10.97
C ALA A 302 6.94 20.54 -10.10
N ALA A 303 5.96 19.80 -10.61
CA ALA A 303 4.76 19.46 -9.85
C ALA A 303 5.05 18.60 -8.61
N LEU A 304 5.99 17.65 -8.71
CA LEU A 304 6.40 16.83 -7.56
C LEU A 304 7.11 17.64 -6.49
N ARG A 305 7.89 18.67 -6.86
CA ARG A 305 8.51 19.61 -5.89
C ARG A 305 7.47 20.43 -5.16
N GLU A 306 6.47 20.94 -5.87
CA GLU A 306 5.36 21.66 -5.25
C GLU A 306 4.56 20.74 -4.30
N LEU A 307 4.33 19.47 -4.68
CA LEU A 307 3.72 18.47 -3.81
C LEU A 307 4.58 18.21 -2.56
N GLY A 308 5.88 18.06 -2.72
CA GLY A 308 6.81 17.87 -1.60
C GLY A 308 6.85 19.08 -0.65
N THR A 309 6.76 20.29 -1.21
CA THR A 309 6.65 21.54 -0.43
C THR A 309 5.33 21.59 0.32
N LEU A 310 4.21 21.23 -0.34
CA LEU A 310 2.88 21.14 0.27
C LEU A 310 2.86 20.13 1.42
N ALA A 311 3.56 19.00 1.27
CA ALA A 311 3.69 17.97 2.29
C ALA A 311 4.77 18.26 3.35
N GLY A 312 5.56 19.33 3.21
CA GLY A 312 6.63 19.68 4.15
C GLY A 312 7.77 18.67 4.24
N VAL A 313 8.11 18.00 3.14
CA VAL A 313 9.16 16.96 3.09
C VAL A 313 10.36 17.37 2.23
N SER A 314 11.52 16.78 2.52
CA SER A 314 12.74 17.00 1.73
C SER A 314 12.78 16.19 0.44
N GLN A 315 12.07 15.07 0.37
CA GLN A 315 12.05 14.16 -0.78
C GLN A 315 10.64 13.65 -1.10
N VAL A 316 10.38 13.37 -2.38
CA VAL A 316 9.16 12.73 -2.84
C VAL A 316 9.52 11.44 -3.59
N LEU A 317 9.03 10.30 -3.10
CA LEU A 317 9.03 9.04 -3.83
C LEU A 317 7.74 8.94 -4.65
N ALA A 318 7.84 9.24 -5.93
CA ALA A 318 6.71 9.20 -6.86
C ALA A 318 6.69 7.91 -7.68
N LEU A 319 5.52 7.30 -7.80
CA LEU A 319 5.24 6.17 -8.68
C LEU A 319 4.20 6.59 -9.72
N LEU A 320 4.59 6.74 -10.98
CA LEU A 320 3.66 6.93 -12.08
C LEU A 320 3.22 5.55 -12.57
N VAL A 321 1.93 5.25 -12.45
CA VAL A 321 1.39 3.90 -12.68
C VAL A 321 0.46 3.93 -13.89
N ARG A 322 0.79 3.18 -14.93
CA ARG A 322 -0.08 2.98 -16.09
C ARG A 322 -0.61 1.55 -16.10
N GLY A 323 -1.91 1.42 -16.24
CA GLY A 323 -2.60 0.15 -16.40
C GLY A 323 -2.53 -0.32 -17.84
N GLY A 324 -2.02 -1.54 -18.07
CA GLY A 324 -2.24 -2.24 -19.33
C GLY A 324 -3.69 -2.71 -19.48
N ALA A 325 -4.09 -3.11 -20.69
CA ALA A 325 -5.44 -3.60 -20.95
C ALA A 325 -5.78 -4.87 -20.14
N GLY A 326 -6.98 -4.90 -19.53
CA GLY A 326 -7.46 -6.04 -18.76
C GLY A 326 -6.57 -6.37 -17.55
N THR A 327 -6.11 -7.62 -17.46
CA THR A 327 -5.25 -8.13 -16.38
C THR A 327 -3.76 -7.93 -16.65
N ALA A 328 -3.40 -7.15 -17.68
CA ALA A 328 -2.00 -6.89 -18.00
C ALA A 328 -1.28 -6.22 -16.81
N PRO A 329 0.04 -6.48 -16.66
CA PRO A 329 0.84 -5.84 -15.64
C PRO A 329 0.78 -4.32 -15.72
N LEU A 330 1.05 -3.70 -14.59
CA LEU A 330 1.20 -2.26 -14.44
C LEU A 330 2.58 -1.86 -14.94
N GLU A 331 2.65 -0.84 -15.79
CA GLU A 331 3.90 -0.16 -16.08
C GLU A 331 4.12 0.91 -15.02
N VAL A 332 5.23 0.80 -14.27
CA VAL A 332 5.55 1.70 -13.17
C VAL A 332 6.84 2.45 -13.47
N THR A 333 6.74 3.77 -13.49
CA THR A 333 7.90 4.68 -13.48
C THR A 333 8.06 5.25 -12.09
N GLY A 334 9.08 4.81 -11.38
CA GLY A 334 9.41 5.28 -10.05
C GLY A 334 10.55 6.30 -10.07
N LEU A 335 10.44 7.32 -9.23
CA LEU A 335 11.52 8.26 -8.97
C LEU A 335 11.50 8.74 -7.53
N ARG A 336 12.68 8.91 -6.94
CA ARG A 336 12.86 9.61 -5.66
C ARG A 336 13.50 10.94 -5.95
N LEU A 337 12.77 12.02 -5.73
CA LEU A 337 13.13 13.39 -6.10
C LEU A 337 13.43 14.22 -4.86
N ASP A 338 14.49 15.01 -4.91
CA ASP A 338 14.82 16.03 -3.92
C ASP A 338 14.01 17.31 -4.17
N VAL A 339 13.27 17.77 -3.17
CA VAL A 339 12.33 18.89 -3.31
C VAL A 339 13.07 20.21 -3.54
N SER A 340 14.29 20.35 -3.01
CA SER A 340 15.03 21.61 -3.03
C SER A 340 15.38 22.06 -4.45
N ASP A 341 15.82 21.14 -5.31
CA ASP A 341 16.34 21.45 -6.65
C ASP A 341 15.88 20.50 -7.76
N GLY A 342 15.08 19.49 -7.44
CA GLY A 342 14.58 18.51 -8.41
C GLY A 342 15.58 17.42 -8.76
N HIS A 343 16.63 17.21 -7.97
CA HIS A 343 17.55 16.10 -8.19
C HIS A 343 16.86 14.74 -7.98
N ASN A 344 16.88 13.89 -9.01
CA ASN A 344 16.42 12.52 -8.88
C ASN A 344 17.50 11.67 -8.20
N GLN A 345 17.31 11.42 -6.90
CA GLN A 345 18.11 10.53 -6.06
C GLN A 345 18.00 9.07 -6.53
N ALA A 346 16.83 8.66 -7.02
CA ALA A 346 16.65 7.35 -7.62
C ALA A 346 15.68 7.43 -8.80
N TYR A 347 15.84 6.51 -9.75
CA TYR A 347 14.95 6.33 -10.87
C TYR A 347 14.92 4.86 -11.25
N ALA A 348 13.72 4.31 -11.48
CA ALA A 348 13.54 2.93 -11.90
C ALA A 348 12.28 2.77 -12.75
N LEU A 349 12.37 1.87 -13.73
CA LEU A 349 11.27 1.47 -14.59
C LEU A 349 11.03 -0.01 -14.36
N GLY A 350 9.79 -0.43 -14.23
CA GLY A 350 9.47 -1.84 -14.04
C GLY A 350 8.02 -2.16 -14.36
N THR A 351 7.76 -3.43 -14.58
CA THR A 351 6.41 -3.98 -14.71
C THR A 351 6.03 -4.68 -13.41
N VAL A 352 4.87 -4.35 -12.85
CA VAL A 352 4.36 -4.95 -11.60
C VAL A 352 3.06 -5.70 -11.88
N PRO A 353 2.89 -6.96 -11.42
CA PRO A 353 1.63 -7.67 -11.56
C PRO A 353 0.49 -6.96 -10.84
N ARG A 354 -0.74 -7.25 -11.28
CA ARG A 354 -1.95 -6.90 -10.54
C ARG A 354 -2.33 -8.01 -9.56
N GLY A 355 -3.30 -7.72 -8.69
CA GLY A 355 -3.85 -8.69 -7.74
C GLY A 355 -2.79 -9.17 -6.74
N ASP A 356 -2.86 -10.43 -6.31
CA ASP A 356 -2.03 -10.94 -5.20
C ASP A 356 -0.52 -10.85 -5.47
N GLY A 357 -0.10 -10.95 -6.73
CA GLY A 357 1.31 -10.83 -7.11
C GLY A 357 1.89 -9.41 -7.09
N LEU A 358 1.08 -8.39 -6.82
CA LEU A 358 1.53 -6.99 -6.79
C LEU A 358 2.58 -6.77 -5.70
N VAL A 359 2.38 -7.35 -4.51
CA VAL A 359 3.26 -7.16 -3.36
C VAL A 359 4.66 -7.68 -3.72
N ASP A 360 4.78 -8.97 -4.05
CA ASP A 360 6.07 -9.59 -4.35
C ASP A 360 6.72 -9.01 -5.62
N GLY A 361 5.92 -8.78 -6.66
CA GLY A 361 6.41 -8.22 -7.93
C GLY A 361 6.91 -6.78 -7.84
N SER A 362 6.49 -6.01 -6.83
CA SER A 362 6.94 -4.63 -6.62
C SER A 362 8.23 -4.53 -5.80
N GLN A 363 8.62 -5.57 -5.05
CA GLN A 363 9.68 -5.46 -4.05
C GLN A 363 11.03 -5.03 -4.61
N ALA A 364 11.46 -5.60 -5.75
CA ALA A 364 12.75 -5.27 -6.36
C ALA A 364 12.81 -3.80 -6.84
N LEU A 365 11.72 -3.34 -7.49
CA LEU A 365 11.59 -1.96 -7.95
C LEU A 365 11.64 -0.98 -6.77
N LEU A 366 10.86 -1.23 -5.73
CA LEU A 366 10.80 -0.37 -4.54
C LEU A 366 12.11 -0.39 -3.75
N ALA A 367 12.76 -1.55 -3.60
CA ALA A 367 14.05 -1.66 -2.96
C ALA A 367 15.12 -0.82 -3.68
N GLN A 368 15.12 -0.80 -5.01
CA GLN A 368 16.02 0.05 -5.79
C GLN A 368 15.75 1.54 -5.55
N LEU A 369 14.48 1.97 -5.59
CA LEU A 369 14.10 3.38 -5.41
C LEU A 369 14.44 3.92 -4.02
N VAL A 370 14.32 3.07 -3.00
CA VAL A 370 14.62 3.42 -1.60
C VAL A 370 16.12 3.35 -1.31
N SER A 371 16.86 2.43 -1.97
CA SER A 371 18.27 2.22 -1.67
C SER A 371 19.26 3.06 -2.48
N ALA A 372 18.91 3.46 -3.71
CA ALA A 372 19.84 4.17 -4.58
C ALA A 372 19.93 5.67 -4.26
N ASP A 373 21.14 6.22 -4.25
CA ASP A 373 21.43 7.67 -4.19
C ASP A 373 22.32 8.04 -5.39
N ALA A 374 21.71 8.53 -6.46
CA ALA A 374 22.38 8.86 -7.70
C ALA A 374 23.32 10.06 -7.48
N PRO A 375 24.60 9.98 -7.93
CA PRO A 375 25.50 11.10 -7.79
C PRO A 375 25.09 12.25 -8.72
N ARG A 376 25.24 13.49 -8.23
CA ARG A 376 25.11 14.69 -9.04
C ARG A 376 26.14 14.71 -10.17
N GLN A 377 25.75 15.17 -11.35
CA GLN A 377 26.65 15.26 -12.51
C GLN A 377 27.25 16.66 -12.60
N GLY A 378 28.56 16.78 -12.35
CA GLY A 378 29.25 18.08 -12.37
C GLY A 378 28.64 19.10 -11.38
N GLY A 379 28.15 18.62 -10.23
CA GLY A 379 27.46 19.42 -9.22
C GLY A 379 26.00 19.79 -9.55
N LYS A 380 25.50 19.44 -10.73
CA LYS A 380 24.14 19.75 -11.17
C LYS A 380 23.14 18.63 -10.83
N PRO A 381 21.86 18.96 -10.61
CA PRO A 381 20.82 17.96 -10.41
C PRO A 381 20.69 17.06 -11.64
N VAL A 382 20.54 15.75 -11.39
CA VAL A 382 20.25 14.76 -12.43
C VAL A 382 18.74 14.61 -12.55
N THR A 383 18.23 14.65 -13.78
CA THR A 383 16.81 14.41 -14.09
C THR A 383 16.64 13.29 -15.11
N HIS A 384 15.47 12.65 -15.08
CA HIS A 384 15.13 11.52 -15.95
C HIS A 384 13.81 11.80 -16.68
N PHE A 385 13.89 12.52 -17.79
CA PHE A 385 12.81 12.79 -18.74
C PHE A 385 13.36 13.09 -20.13
N ALA A 386 12.57 12.86 -21.18
CA ALA A 386 12.98 13.08 -22.55
C ALA A 386 13.22 14.59 -22.79
N GLY A 387 14.47 14.98 -23.03
CA GLY A 387 14.85 16.36 -23.38
C GLY A 387 15.44 17.22 -22.25
N GLY A 388 15.66 16.68 -21.04
CA GLY A 388 16.38 17.37 -19.96
C GLY A 388 17.89 17.29 -20.10
N VAL A 389 18.57 18.44 -20.02
CA VAL A 389 20.01 18.58 -20.28
C VAL A 389 20.87 17.79 -19.26
N SER A 390 21.20 16.55 -19.61
CA SER A 390 22.59 16.07 -19.74
C SER A 390 22.61 14.89 -20.72
N ASN A 391 22.54 15.22 -22.01
CA ASN A 391 22.69 14.30 -23.14
C ASN A 391 24.14 13.76 -23.25
N THR A 392 24.66 13.14 -22.20
CA THR A 392 25.78 12.24 -22.38
C THR A 392 25.17 10.90 -22.77
N ARG A 393 25.44 10.44 -24.00
CA ARG A 393 25.07 9.12 -24.53
C ARG A 393 25.26 8.00 -23.49
N ARG A 394 26.27 8.18 -22.62
CA ARG A 394 26.58 7.30 -21.50
C ARG A 394 25.54 7.26 -20.37
N THR A 395 24.94 8.38 -19.98
CA THR A 395 23.90 8.41 -18.93
C THR A 395 22.65 7.67 -19.41
N VAL A 396 22.23 7.95 -20.64
CA VAL A 396 21.13 7.20 -21.31
C VAL A 396 21.50 5.72 -21.41
N GLY A 397 22.76 5.43 -21.73
CA GLY A 397 23.30 4.07 -21.77
C GLY A 397 23.24 3.32 -20.43
N TYR A 398 23.68 3.96 -19.34
CA TYR A 398 23.67 3.37 -18.00
C TYR A 398 22.25 3.17 -17.46
N VAL A 399 21.34 4.12 -17.71
CA VAL A 399 19.93 3.98 -17.33
C VAL A 399 19.30 2.84 -18.11
N LEU A 400 19.46 2.78 -19.44
CA LEU A 400 18.98 1.66 -20.26
C LEU A 400 19.56 0.31 -19.85
N MET A 401 20.85 0.27 -19.46
CA MET A 401 21.50 -0.93 -18.92
C MET A 401 20.88 -1.36 -17.59
N ALA A 402 20.72 -0.43 -16.64
CA ALA A 402 20.12 -0.72 -15.33
C ALA A 402 18.65 -1.16 -15.48
N THR A 403 17.88 -0.49 -16.35
CA THR A 403 16.51 -0.90 -16.71
C THR A 403 16.50 -2.28 -17.36
N GLY A 404 17.44 -2.56 -18.26
CA GLY A 404 17.58 -3.87 -18.89
C GLY A 404 17.80 -4.99 -17.88
N VAL A 405 18.69 -4.77 -16.90
CA VAL A 405 18.96 -5.74 -15.81
C VAL A 405 17.75 -5.92 -14.91
N ALA A 406 17.02 -4.85 -14.57
CA ALA A 406 15.82 -4.94 -13.75
C ALA A 406 14.69 -5.70 -14.46
N LEU A 407 14.46 -5.43 -15.76
CA LEU A 407 13.48 -6.16 -16.58
C LEU A 407 13.86 -7.64 -16.75
N LEU A 408 15.16 -7.96 -16.88
CA LEU A 408 15.65 -9.34 -16.88
C LEU A 408 15.39 -10.04 -15.55
N ALA A 409 15.70 -9.39 -14.42
CA ALA A 409 15.45 -9.96 -13.10
C ALA A 409 13.94 -10.20 -12.85
N GLY A 410 13.10 -9.24 -13.22
CA GLY A 410 11.65 -9.40 -13.19
C GLY A 410 11.18 -10.53 -14.11
N GLY A 411 11.70 -10.60 -15.34
CA GLY A 411 11.35 -11.66 -16.29
C GLY A 411 11.73 -13.06 -15.81
N VAL A 412 12.91 -13.22 -15.21
CA VAL A 412 13.35 -14.48 -14.59
C VAL A 412 12.44 -14.86 -13.42
N TYR A 413 12.11 -13.90 -12.54
CA TYR A 413 11.20 -14.14 -11.42
C TYR A 413 9.82 -14.60 -11.90
N PHE A 414 9.22 -13.88 -12.85
CA PHE A 414 7.92 -14.26 -13.40
C PHE A 414 7.96 -15.56 -14.19
N GLY A 415 9.11 -15.91 -14.80
CA GLY A 415 9.31 -17.21 -15.44
C GLY A 415 9.30 -18.35 -14.42
N MET A 416 9.96 -18.16 -13.28
CA MET A 416 9.92 -19.14 -12.18
C MET A 416 8.51 -19.30 -11.61
N GLU A 417 7.81 -18.19 -11.39
CA GLU A 417 6.46 -18.21 -10.83
C GLU A 417 5.42 -18.77 -11.82
N ALA A 418 5.58 -18.49 -13.12
CA ALA A 418 4.78 -19.11 -14.16
C ALA A 418 5.00 -20.64 -14.22
N SER A 419 6.24 -21.09 -14.01
CA SER A 419 6.57 -22.52 -13.93
C SER A 419 5.91 -23.17 -12.71
N ALA A 420 6.02 -22.53 -11.53
CA ALA A 420 5.38 -23.02 -10.30
C ALA A 420 3.85 -23.14 -10.46
N LYS A 421 3.20 -22.10 -11.01
CA LYS A 421 1.76 -22.12 -11.28
C LYS A 421 1.35 -23.12 -12.36
N SER A 422 2.22 -23.41 -13.33
CA SER A 422 2.00 -24.49 -14.30
C SER A 422 1.96 -25.85 -13.62
N ASP A 423 2.85 -26.09 -12.66
CA ASP A 423 2.91 -27.35 -11.93
C ASP A 423 1.73 -27.50 -10.96
N ASP A 424 1.30 -26.41 -10.31
CA ASP A 424 0.08 -26.41 -9.49
C ASP A 424 -1.18 -26.59 -10.33
N PHE A 425 -1.24 -25.99 -11.53
CA PHE A 425 -2.34 -26.21 -12.47
C PHE A 425 -2.45 -27.68 -12.88
N LYS A 426 -1.32 -28.38 -13.11
CA LYS A 426 -1.31 -29.81 -13.45
C LYS A 426 -1.81 -30.68 -12.28
N ARG A 427 -1.63 -30.22 -11.04
CA ARG A 427 -2.05 -30.92 -9.81
C ARG A 427 -3.50 -30.62 -9.42
N ALA A 428 -4.05 -29.50 -9.88
CA ALA A 428 -5.43 -29.11 -9.58
C ALA A 428 -6.46 -29.88 -10.42
N ALA A 429 -7.66 -30.10 -9.84
CA ALA A 429 -8.79 -30.68 -10.56
C ALA A 429 -9.23 -29.75 -11.71
N GLN A 430 -9.18 -30.25 -12.94
CA GLN A 430 -9.28 -29.44 -14.17
C GLN A 430 -10.63 -28.76 -14.39
N ASN A 431 -11.68 -29.20 -13.68
CA ASN A 431 -13.02 -28.64 -13.69
C ASN A 431 -13.28 -27.62 -12.56
N SER A 432 -12.29 -27.33 -11.72
CA SER A 432 -12.42 -26.36 -10.63
C SER A 432 -12.16 -24.92 -11.10
N SER A 433 -12.81 -23.95 -10.46
CA SER A 433 -12.54 -22.52 -10.64
C SER A 433 -11.06 -22.19 -10.35
N ARG A 434 -10.46 -22.86 -9.36
CA ARG A 434 -9.03 -22.77 -9.02
C ARG A 434 -8.12 -23.14 -10.19
N ALA A 435 -8.44 -24.19 -10.94
CA ALA A 435 -7.64 -24.56 -12.11
C ALA A 435 -7.75 -23.50 -13.22
N GLN A 436 -8.93 -22.90 -13.43
CA GLN A 436 -9.09 -21.82 -14.40
C GLN A 436 -8.27 -20.58 -14.02
N ASP A 437 -8.25 -20.24 -12.73
CA ASP A 437 -7.51 -19.09 -12.19
C ASP A 437 -5.97 -19.28 -12.23
N LEU A 438 -5.49 -20.48 -11.88
CA LEU A 438 -4.08 -20.85 -12.04
C LEU A 438 -3.65 -20.77 -13.51
N LYS A 439 -4.53 -21.16 -14.45
CA LYS A 439 -4.25 -21.10 -15.89
C LYS A 439 -4.21 -19.67 -16.43
N SER A 440 -5.17 -18.81 -16.07
CA SER A 440 -5.19 -17.41 -16.53
C SER A 440 -4.02 -16.62 -15.96
N THR A 441 -3.73 -16.82 -14.67
CA THR A 441 -2.65 -16.12 -13.97
C THR A 441 -1.28 -16.61 -14.41
N GLY A 442 -1.10 -17.93 -14.56
CA GLY A 442 0.13 -18.53 -15.07
C GLY A 442 0.46 -18.08 -16.50
N LYS A 443 -0.54 -17.98 -17.38
CA LYS A 443 -0.36 -17.42 -18.73
C LYS A 443 0.05 -15.95 -18.72
N SER A 444 -0.55 -15.18 -17.81
CA SER A 444 -0.20 -13.77 -17.65
C SER A 444 1.26 -13.63 -17.19
N TYR A 445 1.70 -14.45 -16.23
CA TYR A 445 3.08 -14.42 -15.73
C TYR A 445 4.10 -14.90 -16.77
N ALA A 446 3.76 -15.93 -17.56
CA ALA A 446 4.60 -16.35 -18.68
C ALA A 446 4.76 -15.22 -19.71
N LEU A 447 3.67 -14.49 -20.02
CA LEU A 447 3.74 -13.33 -20.90
C LEU A 447 4.62 -12.21 -20.31
N VAL A 448 4.53 -11.94 -19.01
CA VAL A 448 5.43 -10.97 -18.33
C VAL A 448 6.88 -11.43 -18.41
N ALA A 449 7.13 -12.73 -18.21
CA ALA A 449 8.46 -13.32 -18.28
C ALA A 449 9.08 -13.10 -19.67
N ASP A 450 8.35 -13.47 -20.72
CA ASP A 450 8.80 -13.36 -22.10
C ASP A 450 9.05 -11.91 -22.50
N VAL A 451 8.11 -11.01 -22.18
CA VAL A 451 8.22 -9.58 -22.47
C VAL A 451 9.37 -8.94 -21.67
N GLY A 452 9.49 -9.28 -20.38
CA GLY A 452 10.53 -8.77 -19.49
C GLY A 452 11.93 -9.21 -19.92
N ILE A 453 12.11 -10.47 -20.32
CA ILE A 453 13.39 -10.98 -20.84
C ILE A 453 13.73 -10.31 -22.17
N LEU A 454 12.79 -10.22 -23.11
CA LEU A 454 13.03 -9.62 -24.42
C LEU A 454 13.34 -8.11 -24.32
N LEU A 455 12.51 -7.35 -23.61
CA LEU A 455 12.76 -5.92 -23.39
C LEU A 455 14.00 -5.69 -22.54
N GLY A 456 14.28 -6.57 -21.58
CA GLY A 456 15.45 -6.50 -20.72
C GLY A 456 16.75 -6.68 -21.50
N LEU A 457 16.83 -7.71 -22.36
CA LEU A 457 17.96 -7.94 -23.25
C LEU A 457 18.12 -6.81 -24.27
N ALA A 458 17.03 -6.34 -24.87
CA ALA A 458 17.07 -5.23 -25.84
C ALA A 458 17.56 -3.93 -25.19
N SER A 459 17.06 -3.61 -23.98
CA SER A 459 17.45 -2.42 -23.24
C SER A 459 18.89 -2.52 -22.71
N ALA A 460 19.31 -3.68 -22.23
CA ALA A 460 20.70 -3.91 -21.81
C ALA A 460 21.68 -3.80 -23.00
N GLY A 461 21.31 -4.35 -24.16
CA GLY A 461 22.11 -4.25 -25.39
C GLY A 461 22.23 -2.81 -25.91
N ALA A 462 21.10 -2.11 -26.03
CA ALA A 462 21.07 -0.70 -26.44
C ALA A 462 21.78 0.21 -25.43
N GLY A 463 21.57 -0.05 -24.14
CA GLY A 463 22.20 0.67 -23.04
C GLY A 463 23.72 0.47 -23.02
N GLY A 464 24.19 -0.76 -23.17
CA GLY A 464 25.62 -1.07 -23.23
C GLY A 464 26.29 -0.43 -24.44
N TYR A 465 25.61 -0.45 -25.60
CA TYR A 465 26.08 0.25 -26.78
C TYR A 465 26.22 1.77 -26.53
N LEU A 466 25.21 2.41 -25.95
CA LEU A 466 25.24 3.85 -25.67
C LEU A 466 26.20 4.23 -24.53
N ALA A 467 26.41 3.34 -23.56
CA ALA A 467 27.32 3.49 -22.43
C ALA A 467 28.80 3.39 -22.84
N PHE A 468 29.12 2.51 -23.79
CA PHE A 468 30.51 2.13 -24.09
C PHE A 468 30.97 2.42 -25.52
N ALA A 469 30.09 2.81 -26.45
CA ALA A 469 30.52 3.22 -27.80
C ALA A 469 31.17 4.62 -27.78
N ASN A 470 32.50 4.66 -27.90
CA ASN A 470 33.25 5.90 -28.11
C ASN A 470 33.05 6.43 -29.54
N GLY A 471 32.83 7.74 -29.68
CA GLY A 471 32.79 8.43 -30.96
C GLY A 471 34.15 8.38 -31.64
N GLY A 472 34.24 7.67 -32.77
CA GLY A 472 35.37 7.75 -33.68
C GLY A 472 35.35 9.08 -34.41
N GLY A 473 36.33 9.93 -34.11
CA GLY A 473 36.57 11.19 -34.81
C GLY A 473 36.94 10.98 -36.29
N SER A 474 36.51 11.96 -37.09
CA SER A 474 36.85 12.16 -38.50
C SER A 474 38.32 11.87 -38.84
N LYS A 475 38.53 11.05 -39.87
CA LYS A 475 39.57 11.29 -40.88
C LYS A 475 39.02 11.04 -42.28
N SER A 476 38.91 12.13 -43.04
CA SER A 476 38.80 12.12 -44.49
C SER A 476 40.07 11.52 -45.10
N THR A 477 39.92 10.46 -45.89
CA THR A 477 40.91 10.12 -46.92
C THR A 477 40.20 9.61 -48.18
N SER A 478 40.73 10.10 -49.29
CA SER A 478 40.26 10.06 -50.67
C SER A 478 40.04 8.68 -51.29
N ARG A 479 39.00 8.61 -52.14
CA ARG A 479 38.80 7.83 -53.37
C ARG A 479 39.94 6.89 -53.81
N ALA A 480 39.65 5.60 -53.89
CA ALA A 480 40.20 4.69 -54.89
C ALA A 480 39.26 3.49 -55.15
N SER A 481 38.76 3.45 -56.39
CA SER A 481 38.49 2.31 -57.29
C SER A 481 37.94 0.97 -56.76
N ARG A 482 36.75 0.59 -57.24
CA ARG A 482 36.24 -0.81 -57.32
C ARG A 482 37.13 -1.68 -58.23
N PRO A 483 37.16 -2.99 -57.98
CA PRO A 483 36.85 -3.94 -59.04
C PRO A 483 35.77 -4.98 -58.66
N ALA A 484 35.10 -5.50 -59.67
CA ALA A 484 33.98 -6.44 -59.60
C ALA A 484 34.40 -7.87 -59.23
N PRO A 485 33.49 -8.70 -58.67
CA PRO A 485 33.76 -10.11 -58.40
C PRO A 485 33.36 -11.04 -59.57
N SER A 486 34.05 -12.18 -59.68
CA SER A 486 33.68 -13.35 -60.51
C SER A 486 33.56 -14.60 -59.59
N PRO A 487 33.13 -15.79 -60.08
CA PRO A 487 31.89 -16.45 -59.64
C PRO A 487 32.11 -17.80 -58.94
N VAL A 488 31.09 -18.35 -58.28
CA VAL A 488 31.08 -19.72 -57.70
C VAL A 488 29.69 -20.37 -57.94
N PRO A 489 29.58 -21.69 -58.16
CA PRO A 489 28.69 -22.29 -59.15
C PRO A 489 27.40 -22.95 -58.61
N ALA A 490 26.61 -23.41 -59.58
CA ALA A 490 25.28 -24.00 -59.53
C ALA A 490 25.15 -25.31 -58.74
N ALA A 491 23.97 -25.48 -58.14
CA ALA A 491 23.29 -26.77 -57.99
C ALA A 491 21.81 -26.57 -58.34
N ALA A 492 21.27 -27.45 -59.19
CA ALA A 492 19.87 -27.57 -59.59
C ALA A 492 19.46 -29.04 -59.36
N PRO A 493 18.25 -29.53 -59.74
CA PRO A 493 16.95 -28.88 -59.96
C PRO A 493 15.76 -29.68 -59.33
N GLN A 494 14.55 -29.11 -59.29
CA GLN A 494 13.26 -29.79 -59.59
C GLN A 494 12.27 -28.70 -60.02
N ASP A 495 12.02 -28.53 -61.32
CA ASP A 495 10.95 -29.13 -62.14
C ASP A 495 9.62 -28.35 -62.11
N THR A 496 9.42 -27.55 -63.16
CA THR A 496 8.14 -26.99 -63.60
C THR A 496 7.90 -27.44 -65.04
N PRO A 497 6.70 -27.94 -65.39
CA PRO A 497 6.26 -28.03 -66.79
C PRO A 497 5.55 -26.75 -67.26
N PRO A 498 5.48 -26.50 -68.59
CA PRO A 498 5.40 -25.15 -69.15
C PRO A 498 4.07 -24.81 -69.85
N ALA A 499 4.02 -23.56 -70.31
CA ALA A 499 2.94 -22.83 -71.00
C ALA A 499 2.39 -23.47 -72.30
N PRO A 500 1.32 -22.88 -72.86
CA PRO A 500 1.54 -22.17 -74.12
C PRO A 500 0.83 -20.80 -74.29
N LYS A 501 1.40 -20.02 -75.21
CA LYS A 501 0.93 -18.76 -75.87
C LYS A 501 -0.26 -19.08 -76.82
N GLU A 502 -1.18 -18.18 -77.16
CA GLU A 502 -1.09 -17.06 -78.13
C GLU A 502 -2.33 -16.12 -78.05
N ALA A 503 -2.21 -14.91 -78.62
CA ALA A 503 -3.06 -13.70 -78.50
C ALA A 503 -4.25 -13.62 -79.52
N PRO A 504 -4.94 -12.47 -79.81
CA PRO A 504 -5.15 -11.18 -79.11
C PRO A 504 -6.62 -10.63 -79.12
N ALA A 505 -6.80 -9.46 -78.46
CA ALA A 505 -7.77 -8.36 -78.70
C ALA A 505 -9.27 -8.49 -78.32
N ALA A 506 -9.72 -7.68 -77.35
CA ALA A 506 -10.79 -6.69 -77.48
C ALA A 506 -11.07 -5.93 -76.16
N GLU A 507 -11.40 -4.65 -76.32
CA GLU A 507 -12.04 -3.66 -75.43
C GLU A 507 -12.22 -3.90 -73.92
N LYS A 508 -11.86 -2.85 -73.17
CA LYS A 508 -12.12 -2.68 -71.73
C LYS A 508 -13.59 -2.26 -71.51
N GLU A 509 -14.36 -3.14 -70.88
CA GLU A 509 -15.51 -2.75 -70.05
C GLU A 509 -15.28 -3.21 -68.59
N PRO A 510 -15.65 -2.40 -67.58
CA PRO A 510 -15.40 -2.69 -66.17
C PRO A 510 -16.42 -3.68 -65.58
N LEU A 511 -15.90 -4.65 -64.80
CA LEU A 511 -16.67 -5.59 -63.99
C LEU A 511 -17.18 -4.94 -62.67
N PRO A 512 -18.22 -5.52 -62.04
CA PRO A 512 -19.26 -4.77 -61.33
C PRO A 512 -18.88 -4.40 -59.89
N MET A 513 -19.32 -3.22 -59.47
CA MET A 513 -19.28 -2.76 -58.08
C MET A 513 -20.21 -3.60 -57.18
N PRO A 514 -19.87 -3.76 -55.89
CA PRO A 514 -20.82 -4.25 -54.89
C PRO A 514 -22.03 -3.30 -54.80
N PRO A 515 -23.22 -3.79 -54.40
CA PRO A 515 -24.46 -3.03 -54.51
C PRO A 515 -24.42 -1.76 -53.65
N PRO A 516 -25.03 -0.65 -54.10
CA PRO A 516 -25.10 0.57 -53.32
C PRO A 516 -25.93 0.33 -52.05
N ALA A 517 -25.41 0.83 -50.93
CA ALA A 517 -26.15 0.96 -49.70
C ALA A 517 -27.47 1.71 -49.97
N GLN A 518 -28.59 1.06 -49.68
CA GLN A 518 -29.90 1.68 -49.74
C GLN A 518 -29.94 2.85 -48.74
N THR A 519 -29.90 4.06 -49.27
CA THR A 519 -30.27 5.27 -48.54
C THR A 519 -31.73 5.14 -48.14
N ALA A 520 -31.95 4.93 -46.85
CA ALA A 520 -33.24 5.07 -46.21
C ALA A 520 -33.85 6.45 -46.56
N PRO A 521 -35.16 6.54 -46.82
CA PRO A 521 -35.80 7.82 -47.06
C PRO A 521 -35.67 8.70 -45.82
N ALA A 522 -35.27 9.95 -46.05
CA ALA A 522 -35.19 10.99 -45.04
C ALA A 522 -36.47 10.99 -44.17
N SER A 523 -36.28 10.70 -42.88
CA SER A 523 -37.31 10.80 -41.86
C SER A 523 -37.77 12.25 -41.79
N LYS A 524 -38.98 12.52 -42.30
CA LYS A 524 -39.74 13.69 -41.89
C LYS A 524 -39.81 13.64 -40.36
N GLN A 525 -39.18 14.62 -39.71
CA GLN A 525 -39.38 14.90 -38.30
C GLN A 525 -40.90 14.99 -38.06
N LYS A 526 -41.46 13.96 -37.43
CA LYS A 526 -42.76 14.10 -36.78
C LYS A 526 -42.51 15.06 -35.62
N GLU A 527 -43.11 16.25 -35.72
CA GLU A 527 -43.34 17.08 -34.54
C GLU A 527 -43.95 16.19 -33.45
N PRO A 528 -43.46 16.27 -32.20
CA PRO A 528 -44.06 15.52 -31.11
C PRO A 528 -45.51 15.93 -31.03
N SER A 529 -46.42 14.96 -31.13
CA SER A 529 -47.85 15.20 -30.90
C SER A 529 -48.00 15.98 -29.59
N THR A 530 -48.90 16.94 -29.57
CA THR A 530 -49.20 17.82 -28.42
C THR A 530 -49.46 17.05 -27.11
N SER A 531 -49.75 15.75 -27.19
CA SER A 531 -49.86 14.82 -26.05
C SER A 531 -48.54 14.49 -25.36
N ASN A 532 -47.43 14.31 -26.10
CA ASN A 532 -46.14 13.89 -25.52
C ASN A 532 -45.37 15.05 -24.87
N LYS A 533 -45.55 16.28 -25.36
CA LYS A 533 -44.99 17.48 -24.71
C LYS A 533 -45.69 17.80 -23.39
N ARG A 534 -47.01 17.67 -23.32
CA ARG A 534 -47.78 17.89 -22.08
C ARG A 534 -47.41 16.87 -21.00
N ALA A 535 -47.26 15.59 -21.35
CA ALA A 535 -46.83 14.57 -20.39
C ALA A 535 -45.43 14.85 -19.81
N GLN A 536 -44.48 15.32 -20.64
CA GLN A 536 -43.14 15.67 -20.17
C GLN A 536 -43.12 16.96 -19.33
N GLU A 537 -43.96 17.94 -19.65
CA GLU A 537 -44.13 19.16 -18.86
C GLU A 537 -44.80 18.88 -17.50
N ASP A 538 -45.76 17.96 -17.44
CA ASP A 538 -46.41 17.55 -16.20
C ASP A 538 -45.47 16.76 -15.28
N GLU A 539 -44.65 15.85 -15.83
CA GLU A 539 -43.60 15.16 -15.06
C GLU A 539 -42.53 16.13 -14.54
N ALA A 540 -42.14 17.13 -15.33
CA ALA A 540 -41.17 18.14 -14.90
C ALA A 540 -41.72 18.99 -13.74
N ARG A 541 -43.00 19.38 -13.81
CA ARG A 541 -43.68 20.12 -12.74
C ARG A 541 -43.81 19.29 -11.46
N GLN A 542 -44.12 18.01 -11.57
CA GLN A 542 -44.19 17.11 -10.41
C GLN A 542 -42.83 16.95 -9.71
N ARG A 543 -41.75 16.81 -10.49
CA ARG A 543 -40.38 16.75 -9.93
C ARG A 543 -39.96 18.06 -9.27
N GLU A 544 -40.34 19.19 -9.85
CA GLU A 544 -40.05 20.50 -9.27
C GLU A 544 -40.81 20.73 -7.96
N GLU A 545 -42.07 20.29 -7.88
CA GLU A 545 -42.86 20.35 -6.65
C GLU A 545 -42.32 19.41 -5.57
N GLU A 546 -41.86 18.21 -5.94
CA GLU A 546 -41.23 17.27 -5.01
C GLU A 546 -39.91 17.82 -4.47
N LEU A 547 -39.08 18.42 -5.32
CA LEU A 547 -37.84 19.09 -4.91
C LEU A 547 -38.12 20.28 -3.98
N ARG A 548 -39.21 21.03 -4.20
CA ARG A 548 -39.62 22.12 -3.31
C ARG A 548 -40.01 21.59 -1.93
N LYS A 549 -40.82 20.53 -1.87
CA LYS A 549 -41.22 19.89 -0.60
C LYS A 549 -40.01 19.35 0.16
N ARG A 550 -39.07 18.70 -0.52
CA ARG A 550 -37.81 18.22 0.11
C ARG A 550 -36.95 19.37 0.64
N ARG A 551 -36.88 20.51 -0.06
CA ARG A 551 -36.16 21.70 0.42
C ARG A 551 -36.81 22.30 1.66
N GLU A 552 -38.14 22.40 1.69
CA GLU A 552 -38.91 22.88 2.85
C GLU A 552 -38.73 21.94 4.07
N GLU A 553 -38.70 20.62 3.84
CA GLU A 553 -38.46 19.63 4.90
C GLU A 553 -37.04 19.72 5.47
N VAL A 554 -36.03 19.85 4.62
CA VAL A 554 -34.63 20.04 5.04
C VAL A 554 -34.46 21.35 5.82
N GLU A 555 -35.13 22.43 5.41
CA GLU A 555 -35.08 23.70 6.13
C GLU A 555 -35.76 23.61 7.50
N ARG A 556 -36.87 22.87 7.60
CA ARG A 556 -37.54 22.59 8.88
C ARG A 556 -36.66 21.76 9.81
N GLN A 557 -36.04 20.69 9.30
CA GLN A 557 -35.11 19.88 10.08
C GLN A 557 -33.91 20.70 10.56
N ARG A 558 -33.39 21.59 9.71
CA ARG A 558 -32.29 22.50 10.09
C ARG A 558 -32.69 23.45 11.23
N LYS A 559 -33.90 24.02 11.19
CA LYS A 559 -34.42 24.90 12.26
C LYS A 559 -34.59 24.13 13.57
N GLU A 560 -35.15 22.92 13.51
CA GLU A 560 -35.32 22.06 14.69
C GLU A 560 -33.98 21.66 15.33
N LEU A 561 -32.97 21.39 14.50
CA LEU A 561 -31.62 21.05 14.96
C LEU A 561 -30.90 22.27 15.56
N GLU A 562 -31.12 23.46 15.02
CA GLU A 562 -30.60 24.71 15.58
C GLU A 562 -31.25 25.06 16.92
N GLU A 563 -32.57 24.85 17.07
CA GLU A 563 -33.28 25.01 18.34
C GLU A 563 -32.80 24.02 19.40
N ARG A 564 -32.61 22.75 19.03
CA ARG A 564 -32.01 21.74 19.92
C ARG A 564 -30.62 22.14 20.37
N ARG A 565 -29.77 22.61 19.45
CA ARG A 565 -28.42 23.06 19.80
C ARG A 565 -28.44 24.24 20.78
N LYS A 566 -29.34 25.21 20.59
CA LYS A 566 -29.53 26.33 21.52
C LYS A 566 -30.00 25.86 22.90
N GLN A 567 -30.87 24.84 22.96
CA GLN A 567 -31.32 24.27 24.24
C GLN A 567 -30.18 23.52 24.96
N GLU A 568 -29.37 22.75 24.24
CA GLU A 568 -28.20 22.06 24.79
C GLU A 568 -27.14 23.05 25.28
N GLU A 569 -26.84 24.10 24.51
CA GLU A 569 -25.91 25.17 24.93
C GLU A 569 -26.43 25.89 26.18
N ALA A 570 -27.73 26.18 26.28
CA ALA A 570 -28.32 26.79 27.47
C ALA A 570 -28.30 25.87 28.70
N ALA A 571 -28.52 24.55 28.51
CA ALA A 571 -28.42 23.57 29.58
C ALA A 571 -26.98 23.44 30.11
N ALA A 572 -25.99 23.40 29.22
CA ALA A 572 -24.58 23.35 29.58
C ALA A 572 -24.12 24.61 30.34
N GLN A 573 -24.64 25.78 29.98
CA GLN A 573 -24.35 27.03 30.70
C GLN A 573 -24.91 27.01 32.12
N ARG A 574 -26.15 26.51 32.32
CA ARG A 574 -26.75 26.37 33.65
C ARG A 574 -25.97 25.40 34.53
N GLU A 575 -25.55 24.27 33.99
CA GLU A 575 -24.74 23.30 34.72
C GLU A 575 -23.37 23.87 35.13
N GLN A 576 -22.73 24.65 34.25
CA GLN A 576 -21.49 25.35 34.62
C GLN A 576 -21.70 26.41 35.71
N GLU A 577 -22.82 27.13 35.68
CA GLU A 577 -23.14 28.12 36.70
C GLU A 577 -23.41 27.46 38.06
N GLU A 578 -24.14 26.35 38.09
CA GLU A 578 -24.36 25.55 39.30
C GLU A 578 -23.06 25.01 39.88
N ARG A 579 -22.16 24.44 39.05
CA ARG A 579 -20.83 23.99 39.48
C ARG A 579 -20.01 25.13 40.09
N ARG A 580 -20.04 26.32 39.49
CA ARG A 580 -19.36 27.51 40.03
C ARG A 580 -19.95 27.97 41.36
N GLN A 581 -21.27 27.89 41.54
CA GLN A 581 -21.91 28.21 42.81
C GLN A 581 -21.56 27.18 43.89
N GLU A 582 -21.51 25.90 43.55
CA GLU A 582 -21.13 24.83 44.47
C GLU A 582 -19.66 24.97 44.92
N GLU A 583 -18.74 25.27 44.00
CA GLU A 583 -17.34 25.55 44.34
C GLU A 583 -17.19 26.75 45.27
N ARG A 584 -17.95 27.83 45.03
CA ARG A 584 -17.97 28.99 45.92
C ARG A 584 -18.46 28.63 47.33
N ARG A 585 -19.53 27.84 47.44
CA ARG A 585 -20.03 27.34 48.73
C ARG A 585 -18.98 26.48 49.45
N ARG A 586 -18.33 25.55 48.75
CA ARG A 586 -17.25 24.73 49.31
C ARG A 586 -16.06 25.56 49.79
N GLN A 587 -15.71 26.64 49.09
CA GLN A 587 -14.65 27.56 49.52
C GLN A 587 -15.03 28.37 50.76
N GLU A 588 -16.29 28.81 50.86
CA GLU A 588 -16.79 29.50 52.05
C GLU A 588 -16.86 28.58 53.28
N GLU A 589 -17.28 27.32 53.11
CA GLU A 589 -17.25 26.33 54.19
C GLU A 589 -15.83 26.00 54.66
N LYS A 590 -14.86 25.92 53.74
CA LYS A 590 -13.44 25.76 54.10
C LYS A 590 -12.90 26.95 54.88
N LYS A 591 -13.34 28.18 54.59
CA LYS A 591 -12.96 29.39 55.34
C LYS A 591 -13.62 29.48 56.73
N LYS A 592 -14.75 28.80 56.95
CA LYS A 592 -15.47 28.79 58.24
C LYS A 592 -15.02 27.67 59.18
N ARG A 593 -14.20 26.72 58.74
CA ARG A 593 -13.59 25.72 59.63
C ARG A 593 -12.49 26.40 60.46
N PRO A 594 -12.58 26.41 61.80
CA PRO A 594 -11.46 26.86 62.63
C PRO A 594 -10.26 25.95 62.38
N ALA A 595 -9.07 26.53 62.31
CA ALA A 595 -7.84 25.77 62.24
C ALA A 595 -7.74 24.90 63.50
N LEU A 596 -7.59 23.59 63.34
CA LEU A 596 -7.15 22.75 64.45
C LEU A 596 -5.71 23.16 64.75
N ASP A 597 -5.48 23.65 65.97
CA ASP A 597 -4.14 23.86 66.51
C ASP A 597 -3.46 22.49 66.67
N ASP A 598 -2.22 22.39 66.21
CA ASP A 598 -1.37 21.19 66.25
C ASP A 598 -1.01 20.72 67.68
N ASP A 599 -1.52 21.36 68.73
CA ASP A 599 -1.23 21.04 70.14
C ASP A 599 -2.17 19.97 70.75
N ASP A 600 -3.33 19.67 70.14
CA ASP A 600 -4.30 18.70 70.70
C ASP A 600 -4.00 17.22 70.33
N LEU A 601 -3.01 16.95 69.47
CA LEU A 601 -2.66 15.58 69.05
C LEU A 601 -1.57 14.90 69.92
N ARG A 602 -1.14 15.53 71.03
CA ARG A 602 -0.14 14.95 71.95
C ARG A 602 -0.70 14.25 73.19
N ASN A 603 -2.01 14.14 73.33
CA ASN A 603 -2.64 13.55 74.52
C ASN A 603 -3.74 12.52 74.19
N TYR A 604 -3.43 11.57 73.32
CA TYR A 604 -4.17 10.31 73.21
C TYR A 604 -3.26 9.13 72.90
#